data_AF-A0AAV5WNX2-F1
#
_entry.id   AF-A0AAV5WNX2-F1
#
_cell.length_a   1.000
_cell.length_b   1.000
_cell.length_c   1.000
_cell.angle_alpha   90.00
_cell.angle_beta   90.00
_cell.angle_gamma   90.00
#
_symmetry.space_group_name_H-M   'P 1'
#
loop_
_entity.id
_entity.type
_entity.pdbx_description
1 polymer ?
#
loop_
_entity_poly.entity_id
_entity_poly.type
_entity_poly.pdbx_seq_one_letter_code
_entity_poly.pdbx_strand_id
1 'polypeptide(L)'
;MSSDEELVSELRSLVSDHLTPYYDTHFNLLRWIQANPGVAMEKIAYRLRHHLLYRACSWEIDSVHKQQRGSHPIHRFWPRSACGMSGVIPNCLVHVEQSGKVDFDGILDTFSIAEVMRARIFDIEEMLSDVMRIEKETGEQASVLYVMDADGIEYTKKLIDLVLGSLRALSEFMADHYVELVKYFVIVNVPPWAYALWMMVKPLLPERTRMKVRLLSSSNWRHEIHDLLDPSVGPSFWNDENHTEFKLPVDRPPPVPRKEITDSCEKMEKLYVKAGQVHWMEYELEKGDALAFHVTGSITVELLSIGNANFGFTIVHGDNEEEDDAFAMRQVYPLFSWMPGPLKVPIEDTIVVPSKGTYKLWFSNSRAWWSSLAIQHNVRVIKNQLTD
;
A
#
# COMPACT_ATOMS: atom_id res chain seq x y z
N MET A 1 -17.75 30.63 -1.03
CA MET A 1 -18.52 29.39 -1.16
C MET A 1 -18.73 28.81 0.24
N SER A 2 -18.67 27.49 0.45
CA SER A 2 -18.33 26.95 1.78
C SER A 2 -16.81 27.12 2.00
N SER A 3 -16.36 27.02 3.25
CA SER A 3 -14.91 27.03 3.56
C SER A 3 -14.17 25.88 2.86
N ASP A 4 -14.83 24.73 2.71
CA ASP A 4 -14.25 23.53 2.11
C ASP A 4 -14.05 23.71 0.59
N GLU A 5 -15.00 24.33 -0.12
CA GLU A 5 -14.87 24.62 -1.56
C GLU A 5 -13.73 25.62 -1.86
N GLU A 6 -13.51 26.58 -0.96
CA GLU A 6 -12.41 27.54 -1.10
C GLU A 6 -11.05 26.86 -0.92
N LEU A 7 -10.90 26.02 0.12
CA LEU A 7 -9.69 25.21 0.35
C LEU A 7 -9.45 24.17 -0.75
N VAL A 8 -10.50 23.52 -1.26
CA VAL A 8 -10.43 22.58 -2.39
C VAL A 8 -10.02 23.29 -3.68
N SER A 9 -10.53 24.51 -3.93
CA SER A 9 -10.12 25.31 -5.09
C SER A 9 -8.67 25.79 -5.00
N GLU A 10 -8.21 26.17 -3.81
CA GLU A 10 -6.82 26.53 -3.55
C GLU A 10 -5.90 25.33 -3.83
N LEU A 11 -6.17 24.19 -3.19
CA LEU A 11 -5.37 22.96 -3.37
C LEU A 11 -5.36 22.50 -4.84
N ARG A 12 -6.51 22.53 -5.53
CA ARG A 12 -6.60 22.21 -6.97
C ARG A 12 -5.62 23.04 -7.80
N SER A 13 -5.51 24.34 -7.52
CA SER A 13 -4.62 25.22 -8.29
C SER A 13 -3.15 24.84 -8.14
N LEU A 14 -2.70 24.51 -6.92
CA LEU A 14 -1.31 24.20 -6.56
C LEU A 14 -0.77 22.87 -7.10
N VAL A 15 -1.66 21.99 -7.57
CA VAL A 15 -1.32 20.69 -8.19
C VAL A 15 -1.90 20.50 -9.60
N SER A 16 -2.48 21.55 -10.19
CA SER A 16 -3.28 21.46 -11.42
C SER A 16 -2.56 20.78 -12.59
N ASP A 17 -1.26 21.04 -12.79
CA ASP A 17 -0.44 20.40 -13.83
C ASP A 17 -0.31 18.87 -13.70
N HIS A 18 -0.63 18.31 -12.54
CA HIS A 18 -0.48 16.89 -12.19
C HIS A 18 -1.83 16.16 -12.04
N LEU A 19 -2.95 16.88 -12.11
CA LEU A 19 -4.28 16.30 -11.92
C LEU A 19 -4.78 15.60 -13.18
N THR A 20 -5.34 14.40 -13.00
CA THR A 20 -5.97 13.64 -14.07
C THR A 20 -7.49 13.78 -14.04
N PRO A 21 -8.20 13.63 -15.17
CA PRO A 21 -9.67 13.62 -15.20
C PRO A 21 -10.34 12.48 -14.41
N TYR A 22 -9.57 11.51 -13.90
CA TYR A 22 -10.05 10.46 -13.00
C TYR A 22 -9.93 10.88 -11.52
N TYR A 23 -8.82 11.53 -11.15
CA TYR A 23 -8.55 11.86 -9.75
C TYR A 23 -9.02 13.26 -9.32
N ASP A 24 -9.20 14.22 -10.24
CA ASP A 24 -9.77 15.54 -9.91
C ASP A 24 -11.27 15.46 -9.57
N THR A 25 -11.55 15.09 -8.33
CA THR A 25 -12.87 15.18 -7.70
C THR A 25 -12.77 16.09 -6.48
N HIS A 26 -13.87 16.80 -6.15
CA HIS A 26 -13.93 17.61 -4.93
C HIS A 26 -13.55 16.78 -3.69
N PHE A 27 -14.10 15.56 -3.57
CA PHE A 27 -13.90 14.72 -2.39
C PHE A 27 -12.50 14.13 -2.26
N ASN A 28 -11.79 13.83 -3.37
CA ASN A 28 -10.39 13.45 -3.29
C ASN A 28 -9.55 14.59 -2.71
N LEU A 29 -9.67 15.80 -3.27
CA LEU A 29 -8.94 16.96 -2.76
C LEU A 29 -9.32 17.29 -1.31
N LEU A 30 -10.61 17.16 -0.96
CA LEU A 30 -11.10 17.33 0.40
C LEU A 30 -10.47 16.33 1.38
N ARG A 31 -10.27 15.06 0.99
CA ARG A 31 -9.56 14.07 1.82
C ARG A 31 -8.14 14.52 2.18
N TRP A 32 -7.39 15.10 1.24
CA TRP A 32 -6.05 15.63 1.50
C TRP A 32 -6.05 16.79 2.49
N ILE A 33 -7.05 17.68 2.43
CA ILE A 33 -7.22 18.77 3.40
C ILE A 33 -7.60 18.20 4.78
N GLN A 34 -8.64 17.36 4.83
CA GLN A 34 -9.12 16.69 6.05
C GLN A 34 -8.02 15.89 6.75
N ALA A 35 -7.14 15.23 6.00
CA ALA A 35 -6.02 14.43 6.50
C ALA A 35 -4.98 15.26 7.28
N ASN A 36 -4.81 16.53 6.93
CA ASN A 36 -3.69 17.39 7.34
C ASN A 36 -4.15 18.65 8.11
N PRO A 37 -4.91 18.54 9.22
CA PRO A 37 -5.45 19.69 9.94
C PRO A 37 -4.32 20.55 10.53
N GLY A 38 -4.39 21.87 10.31
CA GLY A 38 -3.37 22.83 10.77
C GLY A 38 -2.05 22.81 10.00
N VAL A 39 -1.97 22.07 8.89
CA VAL A 39 -0.81 22.06 7.98
C VAL A 39 -1.01 23.13 6.90
N ALA A 40 0.05 23.88 6.57
CA ALA A 40 0.02 24.88 5.50
C ALA A 40 -0.24 24.24 4.12
N MET A 41 -1.02 24.92 3.28
CA MET A 41 -1.58 24.33 2.05
C MET A 41 -0.49 23.83 1.08
N GLU A 42 0.65 24.51 1.01
CA GLU A 42 1.78 24.13 0.15
C GLU A 42 2.38 22.77 0.54
N LYS A 43 2.33 22.41 1.83
CA LYS A 43 2.76 21.08 2.32
C LYS A 43 1.71 20.00 2.06
N ILE A 44 0.43 20.37 1.98
CA ILE A 44 -0.65 19.47 1.53
C ILE A 44 -0.51 19.24 0.02
N ALA A 45 -0.27 20.29 -0.76
CA ALA A 45 -0.01 20.25 -2.19
C ALA A 45 1.24 19.43 -2.54
N TYR A 46 2.34 19.53 -1.79
CA TYR A 46 3.52 18.68 -1.95
C TYR A 46 3.18 17.19 -1.74
N ARG A 47 2.43 16.85 -0.69
CA ARG A 47 2.00 15.46 -0.40
C ARG A 47 1.06 14.90 -1.48
N LEU A 48 0.10 15.71 -1.94
CA LEU A 48 -0.78 15.35 -3.05
C LEU A 48 -0.01 15.22 -4.37
N ARG A 49 0.94 16.12 -4.66
CA ARG A 49 1.80 16.02 -5.85
C ARG A 49 2.60 14.72 -5.85
N HIS A 50 3.20 14.35 -4.72
CA HIS A 50 3.88 13.06 -4.57
C HIS A 50 2.96 11.86 -4.89
N HIS A 51 1.70 11.89 -4.43
CA HIS A 51 0.71 10.88 -4.82
C HIS A 51 0.41 10.92 -6.33
N LEU A 52 0.14 12.09 -6.92
CA LEU A 52 -0.16 12.21 -8.36
C LEU A 52 1.00 11.75 -9.25
N LEU A 53 2.24 12.01 -8.84
CA LEU A 53 3.45 11.51 -9.49
C LEU A 53 3.55 9.97 -9.40
N TYR A 54 3.17 9.37 -8.28
CA TYR A 54 2.98 7.91 -8.15
C TYR A 54 1.88 7.40 -9.10
N ARG A 55 0.73 8.09 -9.22
CA ARG A 55 -0.37 7.66 -10.11
C ARG A 55 0.07 7.60 -11.58
N ALA A 56 1.03 8.43 -11.98
CA ALA A 56 1.58 8.53 -13.33
C ALA A 56 2.69 7.50 -13.67
N CYS A 57 2.97 6.53 -12.79
CA CYS A 57 3.97 5.48 -13.03
C CYS A 57 3.48 4.37 -13.98
N SER A 58 4.39 3.45 -14.35
CA SER A 58 4.13 2.33 -15.28
C SER A 58 3.08 1.30 -14.82
N TRP A 59 2.47 1.47 -13.65
CA TRP A 59 1.47 0.55 -13.08
C TRP A 59 0.02 0.97 -13.39
N GLU A 60 -0.18 2.01 -14.22
CA GLU A 60 -1.49 2.44 -14.76
C GLU A 60 -2.57 2.68 -13.68
N ILE A 61 -2.22 3.37 -12.59
CA ILE A 61 -3.03 3.45 -11.36
C ILE A 61 -4.48 3.95 -11.61
N ASP A 62 -4.67 4.90 -12.54
CA ASP A 62 -5.99 5.43 -12.94
C ASP A 62 -6.88 4.46 -13.75
N SER A 63 -6.35 3.31 -14.16
CA SER A 63 -7.06 2.27 -14.91
C SER A 63 -6.87 0.86 -14.36
N VAL A 64 -6.01 0.63 -13.37
CA VAL A 64 -5.74 -0.70 -12.81
C VAL A 64 -7.02 -1.40 -12.32
N HIS A 65 -7.94 -0.65 -11.69
CA HIS A 65 -9.26 -1.14 -11.23
C HIS A 65 -10.22 -1.56 -12.36
N LYS A 66 -9.91 -1.21 -13.62
CA LYS A 66 -10.72 -1.58 -14.81
C LYS A 66 -10.27 -2.93 -15.39
N GLN A 67 -9.13 -3.45 -14.94
CA GLN A 67 -8.66 -4.79 -15.29
C GLN A 67 -9.48 -5.85 -14.54
N GLN A 68 -9.49 -7.09 -15.03
CA GLN A 68 -10.20 -8.18 -14.35
C GLN A 68 -9.45 -8.61 -13.09
N ARG A 69 -10.09 -8.53 -11.91
CA ARG A 69 -9.54 -9.09 -10.66
C ARG A 69 -9.21 -10.57 -10.85
N GLY A 70 -8.03 -11.00 -10.40
CA GLY A 70 -7.47 -12.32 -10.73
C GLY A 70 -6.40 -12.28 -11.82
N SER A 71 -6.14 -11.13 -12.44
CA SER A 71 -4.98 -10.90 -13.31
C SER A 71 -3.65 -11.17 -12.59
N HIS A 72 -3.57 -10.85 -11.30
CA HIS A 72 -2.40 -11.12 -10.47
C HIS A 72 -2.58 -12.43 -9.67
N PRO A 73 -1.63 -13.39 -9.68
CA PRO A 73 -1.79 -14.71 -9.04
C PRO A 73 -2.13 -14.66 -7.54
N ILE A 74 -1.67 -13.62 -6.82
CA ILE A 74 -1.97 -13.39 -5.40
C ILE A 74 -3.48 -13.31 -5.12
N HIS A 75 -4.29 -12.77 -6.04
CA HIS A 75 -5.75 -12.63 -5.87
C HIS A 75 -6.50 -13.96 -5.68
N ARG A 76 -5.87 -15.10 -5.99
CA ARG A 76 -6.36 -16.46 -5.69
C ARG A 76 -6.18 -16.84 -4.22
N PHE A 77 -5.10 -16.38 -3.58
CA PHE A 77 -4.75 -16.68 -2.19
C PHE A 77 -5.22 -15.58 -1.23
N TRP A 78 -5.52 -14.39 -1.78
CA TRP A 78 -6.07 -13.24 -1.10
C TRP A 78 -7.44 -12.88 -1.70
N PRO A 79 -8.56 -13.40 -1.15
CA PRO A 79 -9.92 -13.15 -1.63
C PRO A 79 -10.30 -11.67 -1.66
N ARG A 80 -11.32 -11.33 -2.46
CA ARG A 80 -11.87 -9.97 -2.54
C ARG A 80 -12.57 -9.62 -1.23
N SER A 81 -12.29 -8.45 -0.66
CA SER A 81 -12.85 -8.02 0.63
C SER A 81 -14.18 -7.27 0.52
N ALA A 82 -14.54 -6.73 -0.65
CA ALA A 82 -15.73 -5.91 -0.86
C ALA A 82 -17.03 -6.68 -0.54
N CYS A 83 -17.84 -6.16 0.38
CA CYS A 83 -19.05 -6.82 0.89
C CYS A 83 -20.36 -6.10 0.54
N GLY A 84 -20.32 -4.80 0.25
CA GLY A 84 -21.49 -4.00 -0.12
C GLY A 84 -21.61 -2.71 0.69
N MET A 85 -22.78 -2.07 0.66
CA MET A 85 -23.07 -0.89 1.50
C MET A 85 -23.34 -1.30 2.94
N SER A 86 -22.88 -0.49 3.90
CA SER A 86 -23.10 -0.68 5.34
C SER A 86 -24.58 -0.75 5.72
N GLY A 87 -25.47 0.02 5.07
CA GLY A 87 -26.88 0.11 5.44
C GLY A 87 -27.16 0.86 6.77
N VAL A 88 -26.16 0.97 7.66
CA VAL A 88 -26.23 1.66 8.96
C VAL A 88 -25.48 2.99 8.94
N ILE A 89 -24.27 3.02 8.36
CA ILE A 89 -23.46 4.22 8.21
C ILE A 89 -23.70 4.81 6.80
N PRO A 90 -24.15 6.07 6.67
CA PRO A 90 -24.34 6.73 5.38
C PRO A 90 -23.08 6.71 4.51
N ASN A 91 -23.28 6.47 3.21
CA ASN A 91 -22.26 6.45 2.15
C ASN A 91 -21.01 5.61 2.52
N CYS A 92 -21.21 4.50 3.23
CA CYS A 92 -20.12 3.68 3.74
C CYS A 92 -20.12 2.28 3.10
N LEU A 93 -19.01 1.91 2.48
CA LEU A 93 -18.76 0.56 1.95
C LEU A 93 -18.16 -0.34 3.04
N VAL A 94 -18.60 -1.59 3.10
CA VAL A 94 -18.03 -2.63 3.96
C VAL A 94 -16.98 -3.41 3.19
N HIS A 95 -15.78 -3.53 3.76
CA HIS A 95 -14.77 -4.49 3.31
C HIS A 95 -14.39 -5.41 4.47
N VAL A 96 -14.41 -6.73 4.28
CA VAL A 96 -13.99 -7.71 5.28
C VAL A 96 -12.71 -8.42 4.84
N GLU A 97 -11.66 -8.26 5.62
CA GLU A 97 -10.33 -8.83 5.42
C GLU A 97 -10.11 -10.02 6.35
N GLN A 98 -9.88 -11.22 5.79
CA GLN A 98 -9.79 -12.48 6.52
C GLN A 98 -8.41 -12.70 7.14
N SER A 99 -7.98 -11.74 7.95
CA SER A 99 -6.60 -11.59 8.47
C SER A 99 -6.09 -12.83 9.22
N GLY A 100 -6.97 -13.55 9.94
CA GLY A 100 -6.62 -14.79 10.63
C GLY A 100 -6.58 -16.06 9.76
N LYS A 101 -6.97 -15.98 8.48
CA LYS A 101 -7.00 -17.12 7.54
C LYS A 101 -6.08 -16.97 6.31
N VAL A 102 -5.67 -15.76 5.94
CA VAL A 102 -4.76 -15.55 4.80
C VAL A 102 -3.36 -16.06 5.13
N ASP A 103 -2.81 -16.91 4.27
CA ASP A 103 -1.46 -17.47 4.40
C ASP A 103 -0.39 -16.42 4.00
N PHE A 104 -0.23 -15.39 4.83
CA PHE A 104 0.74 -14.30 4.62
C PHE A 104 2.19 -14.80 4.51
N ASP A 105 2.55 -15.81 5.29
CA ASP A 105 3.85 -16.48 5.17
C ASP A 105 4.02 -17.04 3.76
N GLY A 106 3.04 -17.81 3.27
CA GLY A 106 3.08 -18.41 1.94
C GLY A 106 3.11 -17.39 0.82
N ILE A 107 2.42 -16.25 0.98
CA ILE A 107 2.49 -15.14 0.03
C ILE A 107 3.91 -14.55 0.02
N LEU A 108 4.48 -14.23 1.18
CA LEU A 108 5.81 -13.59 1.29
C LEU A 108 7.01 -14.55 1.06
N ASP A 109 6.77 -15.86 1.09
CA ASP A 109 7.73 -16.90 0.67
C ASP A 109 7.67 -17.18 -0.84
N THR A 110 6.62 -16.72 -1.55
CA THR A 110 6.36 -17.07 -2.96
C THR A 110 6.41 -15.89 -3.92
N PHE A 111 6.09 -14.68 -3.45
CA PHE A 111 5.98 -13.46 -4.25
C PHE A 111 6.86 -12.34 -3.67
N SER A 112 7.41 -11.52 -4.55
CA SER A 112 8.16 -10.32 -4.19
C SER A 112 7.26 -9.29 -3.48
N ILE A 113 7.87 -8.40 -2.67
CA ILE A 113 7.10 -7.30 -2.06
C ILE A 113 6.46 -6.39 -3.12
N ALA A 114 7.10 -6.25 -4.29
CA ALA A 114 6.55 -5.53 -5.42
C ALA A 114 5.25 -6.15 -5.96
N GLU A 115 5.22 -7.46 -6.18
CA GLU A 115 4.01 -8.21 -6.58
C GLU A 115 2.90 -8.10 -5.53
N VAL A 116 3.24 -8.18 -4.23
CA VAL A 116 2.28 -7.99 -3.13
C VAL A 116 1.68 -6.58 -3.15
N MET A 117 2.51 -5.54 -3.33
CA MET A 117 2.05 -4.16 -3.48
C MET A 117 1.18 -4.00 -4.74
N ARG A 118 1.59 -4.56 -5.88
CA ARG A 118 0.85 -4.51 -7.16
C ARG A 118 -0.55 -5.14 -7.02
N ALA A 119 -0.63 -6.30 -6.39
CA ALA A 119 -1.90 -6.99 -6.13
C ALA A 119 -2.82 -6.22 -5.18
N ARG A 120 -2.25 -5.59 -4.13
CA ARG A 120 -3.05 -4.83 -3.16
C ARG A 120 -3.46 -3.45 -3.65
N ILE A 121 -2.64 -2.78 -4.46
CA ILE A 121 -3.01 -1.53 -5.15
C ILE A 121 -4.22 -1.75 -6.06
N PHE A 122 -4.33 -2.89 -6.75
CA PHE A 122 -5.55 -3.26 -7.46
C PHE A 122 -6.78 -3.25 -6.53
N ASP A 123 -6.73 -3.98 -5.41
CA ASP A 123 -7.86 -4.08 -4.46
C ASP A 123 -8.25 -2.72 -3.83
N ILE A 124 -7.32 -1.78 -3.80
CA ILE A 124 -7.47 -0.46 -3.17
C ILE A 124 -7.90 0.62 -4.17
N GLU A 125 -7.46 0.56 -5.42
CA GLU A 125 -8.01 1.38 -6.51
C GLU A 125 -9.43 0.92 -6.90
N GLU A 126 -9.74 -0.38 -6.78
CA GLU A 126 -11.11 -0.90 -6.90
C GLU A 126 -12.02 -0.28 -5.82
N MET A 127 -11.60 -0.32 -4.56
CA MET A 127 -12.26 0.33 -3.43
C MET A 127 -12.42 1.85 -3.63
N LEU A 128 -11.38 2.55 -4.09
CA LEU A 128 -11.43 3.99 -4.35
C LEU A 128 -12.39 4.31 -5.51
N SER A 129 -12.43 3.48 -6.56
CA SER A 129 -13.34 3.65 -7.70
C SER A 129 -14.81 3.49 -7.27
N ASP A 130 -15.13 2.48 -6.45
CA ASP A 130 -16.47 2.30 -5.90
C ASP A 130 -16.86 3.43 -4.91
N VAL A 131 -15.92 3.94 -4.11
CA VAL A 131 -16.13 5.15 -3.28
C VAL A 131 -16.46 6.36 -4.15
N MET A 132 -15.62 6.71 -5.13
CA MET A 132 -15.86 7.87 -6.00
C MET A 132 -17.13 7.74 -6.85
N ARG A 133 -17.53 6.50 -7.19
CA ARG A 133 -18.80 6.21 -7.85
C ARG A 133 -19.99 6.59 -6.96
N ILE A 134 -19.98 6.18 -5.68
CA ILE A 134 -21.01 6.58 -4.71
C ILE A 134 -21.04 8.11 -4.56
N GLU A 135 -19.89 8.76 -4.40
CA GLU A 135 -19.80 10.22 -4.24
C GLU A 135 -20.38 10.99 -5.43
N LYS A 136 -20.24 10.45 -6.64
CA LYS A 136 -20.84 10.98 -7.86
C LYS A 136 -22.33 10.69 -7.98
N GLU A 137 -22.81 9.57 -7.42
CA GLU A 137 -24.22 9.17 -7.40
C GLU A 137 -25.03 9.93 -6.34
N THR A 138 -24.43 10.26 -5.18
CA THR A 138 -25.10 10.94 -4.05
C THR A 138 -24.84 12.44 -3.97
N GLY A 139 -23.69 12.92 -4.43
CA GLY A 139 -23.22 14.28 -4.17
C GLY A 139 -22.68 14.50 -2.75
N GLU A 140 -22.44 13.42 -1.99
CA GLU A 140 -21.98 13.44 -0.59
C GLU A 140 -20.73 12.58 -0.41
N GLN A 141 -19.85 12.97 0.53
CA GLN A 141 -18.60 12.24 0.76
C GLN A 141 -18.86 10.80 1.24
N ALA A 142 -18.17 9.83 0.62
CA ALA A 142 -18.26 8.41 0.92
C ALA A 142 -17.00 7.89 1.62
N SER A 143 -17.07 6.69 2.18
CA SER A 143 -16.00 6.14 3.03
C SER A 143 -16.05 4.62 3.18
N VAL A 144 -15.03 4.04 3.82
CA VAL A 144 -14.91 2.59 3.99
C VAL A 144 -14.91 2.18 5.47
N LEU A 145 -15.70 1.17 5.80
CA LEU A 145 -15.65 0.37 7.02
C LEU A 145 -14.76 -0.85 6.74
N TYR A 146 -13.49 -0.79 7.17
CA TYR A 146 -12.54 -1.88 6.93
C TYR A 146 -12.54 -2.82 8.14
N VAL A 147 -13.18 -3.97 8.02
CA VAL A 147 -13.26 -4.99 9.06
C VAL A 147 -12.13 -6.01 8.88
N MET A 148 -11.39 -6.28 9.95
CA MET A 148 -10.34 -7.29 10.00
C MET A 148 -10.82 -8.45 10.88
N ASP A 149 -11.01 -9.61 10.27
CA ASP A 149 -11.36 -10.83 10.99
C ASP A 149 -10.09 -11.51 11.52
N ALA A 150 -9.95 -11.51 12.85
CA ALA A 150 -8.77 -12.03 13.55
C ALA A 150 -8.90 -13.51 13.96
N ASP A 151 -9.95 -14.22 13.53
CA ASP A 151 -10.12 -15.65 13.79
C ASP A 151 -8.95 -16.46 13.21
N GLY A 152 -8.07 -16.95 14.07
CA GLY A 152 -6.86 -17.72 13.73
C GLY A 152 -5.53 -16.96 13.90
N ILE A 153 -5.53 -15.70 14.33
CA ILE A 153 -4.26 -14.97 14.57
C ILE A 153 -3.60 -15.44 15.88
N GLU A 154 -2.58 -16.29 15.73
CA GLU A 154 -1.73 -16.76 16.83
C GLU A 154 -0.60 -15.79 17.18
N TYR A 155 -0.36 -15.55 18.47
CA TYR A 155 0.76 -14.73 18.94
C TYR A 155 2.10 -15.47 18.78
N THR A 156 2.79 -15.20 17.67
CA THR A 156 4.05 -15.86 17.29
C THR A 156 5.12 -14.84 16.89
N LYS A 157 6.40 -15.24 16.90
CA LYS A 157 7.48 -14.40 16.34
C LYS A 157 7.19 -14.03 14.88
N LYS A 158 6.68 -14.97 14.09
CA LYS A 158 6.29 -14.75 12.68
C LYS A 158 5.29 -13.60 12.53
N LEU A 159 4.26 -13.56 13.38
CA LEU A 159 3.30 -12.44 13.38
C LEU A 159 3.98 -11.10 13.69
N ILE A 160 4.91 -11.08 14.66
CA ILE A 160 5.65 -9.86 15.02
C ILE A 160 6.55 -9.41 13.85
N ASP A 161 7.31 -10.34 13.25
CA ASP A 161 8.17 -10.07 12.09
C ASP A 161 7.34 -9.57 10.88
N LEU A 162 6.17 -10.19 10.63
CA LEU A 162 5.21 -9.81 9.57
C LEU A 162 4.63 -8.40 9.78
N VAL A 163 4.20 -8.08 11.01
CA VAL A 163 3.58 -6.80 11.38
C VAL A 163 4.60 -5.67 11.38
N LEU A 164 5.83 -5.90 11.84
CA LEU A 164 6.89 -4.88 11.87
C LEU A 164 7.60 -4.71 10.52
N GLY A 165 7.60 -5.76 9.67
CA GLY A 165 8.14 -5.77 8.33
C GLY A 165 7.10 -5.44 7.25
N SER A 166 6.65 -6.45 6.50
CA SER A 166 5.85 -6.26 5.28
C SER A 166 4.54 -5.52 5.50
N LEU A 167 3.76 -5.86 6.53
CA LEU A 167 2.47 -5.18 6.75
C LEU A 167 2.66 -3.72 7.18
N ARG A 168 3.78 -3.39 7.83
CA ARG A 168 4.15 -1.99 8.10
C ARG A 168 4.46 -1.24 6.80
N ALA A 169 5.22 -1.83 5.88
CA ALA A 169 5.53 -1.22 4.59
C ALA A 169 4.25 -0.92 3.78
N LEU A 170 3.32 -1.88 3.73
CA LEU A 170 1.98 -1.69 3.15
C LEU A 170 1.23 -0.56 3.88
N SER A 171 1.24 -0.54 5.21
CA SER A 171 0.49 0.44 6.01
C SER A 171 1.02 1.87 5.88
N GLU A 172 2.34 2.05 5.77
CA GLU A 172 2.94 3.39 5.54
C GLU A 172 2.57 3.91 4.14
N PHE A 173 2.77 3.11 3.09
CA PHE A 173 2.34 3.45 1.71
C PHE A 173 0.84 3.78 1.64
N MET A 174 0.00 3.03 2.35
CA MET A 174 -1.44 3.30 2.43
C MET A 174 -1.76 4.63 3.13
N ALA A 175 -1.02 5.00 4.17
CA ALA A 175 -1.17 6.29 4.85
C ALA A 175 -0.65 7.46 3.99
N ASP A 176 0.38 7.25 3.17
CA ASP A 176 0.98 8.25 2.29
C ASP A 176 0.16 8.50 1.00
N HIS A 177 -0.75 7.61 0.60
CA HIS A 177 -1.47 7.68 -0.68
C HIS A 177 -3.00 7.57 -0.62
N TYR A 178 -3.58 6.89 0.37
CA TYR A 178 -5.03 6.63 0.43
C TYR A 178 -5.66 7.31 1.65
N VAL A 179 -5.30 8.58 1.83
CA VAL A 179 -5.70 9.43 2.95
C VAL A 179 -7.23 9.54 3.07
N GLU A 180 -7.73 9.40 4.30
CA GLU A 180 -9.15 9.53 4.67
C GLU A 180 -10.16 8.70 3.83
N LEU A 181 -9.71 7.63 3.17
CA LEU A 181 -10.59 6.65 2.52
C LEU A 181 -11.33 5.77 3.55
N VAL A 182 -10.61 5.29 4.57
CA VAL A 182 -11.18 4.46 5.65
C VAL A 182 -11.69 5.32 6.81
N LYS A 183 -12.94 5.09 7.21
CA LYS A 183 -13.63 5.75 8.34
C LYS A 183 -13.32 5.06 9.66
N TYR A 184 -13.47 3.74 9.71
CA TYR A 184 -13.06 2.91 10.85
C TYR A 184 -12.34 1.63 10.39
N PHE A 185 -11.30 1.26 11.13
CA PHE A 185 -10.70 -0.07 11.11
C PHE A 185 -11.32 -0.85 12.27
N VAL A 186 -12.19 -1.81 11.96
CA VAL A 186 -12.90 -2.64 12.95
C VAL A 186 -12.18 -3.98 13.05
N ILE A 187 -11.95 -4.49 14.25
CA ILE A 187 -11.36 -5.83 14.44
C ILE A 187 -12.38 -6.73 15.16
N VAL A 188 -12.66 -7.90 14.57
CA VAL A 188 -13.59 -8.92 15.07
C VAL A 188 -12.87 -10.24 15.33
N ASN A 189 -13.49 -11.16 16.08
CA ASN A 189 -12.85 -12.38 16.58
C ASN A 189 -11.48 -12.12 17.27
N VAL A 190 -11.37 -10.96 17.94
CA VAL A 190 -10.10 -10.48 18.51
C VAL A 190 -9.59 -11.47 19.56
N PRO A 191 -8.39 -12.03 19.40
CA PRO A 191 -7.86 -13.00 20.36
C PRO A 191 -7.50 -12.31 21.70
N PRO A 192 -7.64 -12.97 22.86
CA PRO A 192 -7.51 -12.32 24.17
C PRO A 192 -6.20 -11.55 24.40
N TRP A 193 -5.08 -12.03 23.84
CA TRP A 193 -3.77 -11.38 23.95
C TRP A 193 -3.72 -10.02 23.23
N ALA A 194 -4.52 -9.82 22.18
CA ALA A 194 -4.49 -8.60 21.37
C ALA A 194 -5.13 -7.41 22.11
N TYR A 195 -6.07 -7.62 23.03
CA TYR A 195 -6.57 -6.55 23.91
C TYR A 195 -5.50 -6.05 24.87
N ALA A 196 -4.70 -6.95 25.46
CA ALA A 196 -3.61 -6.57 26.34
C ALA A 196 -2.55 -5.75 25.57
N LEU A 197 -2.21 -6.16 24.34
CA LEU A 197 -1.33 -5.39 23.46
C LEU A 197 -1.95 -4.02 23.11
N TRP A 198 -3.23 -3.98 22.74
CA TRP A 198 -3.94 -2.74 22.42
C TRP A 198 -4.00 -1.77 23.60
N MET A 199 -4.22 -2.25 24.82
CA MET A 199 -4.18 -1.43 26.03
C MET A 199 -2.81 -0.78 26.26
N MET A 200 -1.71 -1.47 25.92
CA MET A 200 -0.35 -0.91 26.02
C MET A 200 -0.02 0.06 24.87
N VAL A 201 -0.48 -0.22 23.65
CA VAL A 201 -0.13 0.56 22.44
C VAL A 201 -1.04 1.78 22.26
N LYS A 202 -2.35 1.67 22.54
CA LYS A 202 -3.35 2.73 22.28
C LYS A 202 -2.96 4.10 22.86
N PRO A 203 -2.39 4.25 24.09
CA PRO A 203 -1.99 5.55 24.62
C PRO A 203 -0.94 6.27 23.75
N LEU A 204 -0.07 5.52 23.08
CA LEU A 204 1.06 6.02 22.29
C LEU A 204 0.66 6.45 20.87
N LEU A 205 -0.53 6.07 20.41
CA LEU A 205 -0.99 6.37 19.06
C LEU A 205 -1.53 7.82 18.94
N PRO A 206 -1.34 8.48 17.78
CA PRO A 206 -1.99 9.75 17.47
C PRO A 206 -3.51 9.67 17.60
N GLU A 207 -4.14 10.77 18.03
CA GLU A 207 -5.56 10.77 18.35
C GLU A 207 -6.47 10.34 17.18
N ARG A 208 -6.18 10.83 15.97
CA ARG A 208 -6.86 10.41 14.74
C ARG A 208 -6.85 8.88 14.58
N THR A 209 -5.70 8.24 14.78
CA THR A 209 -5.52 6.78 14.70
C THR A 209 -6.31 6.07 15.80
N ARG A 210 -6.27 6.58 17.04
CA ARG A 210 -7.03 6.01 18.18
C ARG A 210 -8.54 6.05 17.97
N MET A 211 -9.04 7.05 17.25
CA MET A 211 -10.48 7.24 16.97
C MET A 211 -10.97 6.43 15.76
N LYS A 212 -10.06 6.01 14.86
CA LYS A 212 -10.40 5.14 13.73
C LYS A 212 -10.40 3.65 14.06
N VAL A 213 -9.54 3.19 14.98
CA VAL A 213 -9.44 1.76 15.33
C VAL A 213 -10.45 1.35 16.40
N ARG A 214 -11.30 0.36 16.08
CA ARG A 214 -12.33 -0.22 16.95
C ARG A 214 -12.11 -1.72 17.11
N LEU A 215 -11.66 -2.17 18.29
CA LEU A 215 -11.70 -3.59 18.66
C LEU A 215 -13.07 -3.86 19.28
N LEU A 216 -13.89 -4.70 18.63
CA LEU A 216 -15.15 -5.19 19.22
C LEU A 216 -14.85 -6.31 20.24
N SER A 217 -15.82 -6.69 21.07
CA SER A 217 -15.60 -7.63 22.19
C SER A 217 -15.53 -9.10 21.77
N SER A 218 -14.70 -9.90 22.45
CA SER A 218 -14.39 -11.28 22.02
C SER A 218 -15.58 -12.22 22.09
N SER A 219 -16.56 -11.93 22.96
CA SER A 219 -17.76 -12.73 23.16
C SER A 219 -19.04 -12.15 22.54
N ASN A 220 -19.06 -10.86 22.17
CA ASN A 220 -20.28 -10.17 21.74
C ASN A 220 -20.10 -9.27 20.50
N TRP A 221 -18.95 -9.31 19.83
CA TRP A 221 -18.72 -8.53 18.59
C TRP A 221 -19.78 -8.74 17.51
N ARG A 222 -20.44 -9.92 17.47
CA ARG A 222 -21.52 -10.23 16.53
C ARG A 222 -22.70 -9.27 16.67
N HIS A 223 -23.15 -8.99 17.89
CA HIS A 223 -24.17 -7.97 18.12
C HIS A 223 -23.59 -6.55 17.93
N GLU A 224 -22.37 -6.28 18.39
CA GLU A 224 -21.75 -4.94 18.33
C GLU A 224 -21.46 -4.46 16.89
N ILE A 225 -21.26 -5.37 15.93
CA ILE A 225 -21.05 -4.97 14.54
C ILE A 225 -22.36 -4.50 13.87
N HIS A 226 -23.53 -4.79 14.45
CA HIS A 226 -24.82 -4.29 13.95
C HIS A 226 -24.97 -2.76 14.11
N ASP A 227 -24.20 -2.15 15.02
CA ASP A 227 -24.08 -0.68 15.11
C ASP A 227 -23.29 -0.06 13.93
N LEU A 228 -22.71 -0.90 13.05
CA LEU A 228 -21.76 -0.51 12.00
C LEU A 228 -22.16 -1.02 10.61
N LEU A 229 -22.88 -2.14 10.50
CA LEU A 229 -23.38 -2.70 9.25
C LEU A 229 -24.67 -3.51 9.42
N ASP A 230 -25.49 -3.56 8.36
CA ASP A 230 -26.60 -4.49 8.20
C ASP A 230 -26.05 -5.93 8.15
N PRO A 231 -26.53 -6.86 9.00
CA PRO A 231 -25.99 -8.21 9.05
C PRO A 231 -26.02 -8.93 7.71
N SER A 232 -26.97 -8.62 6.82
CA SER A 232 -27.10 -9.29 5.52
C SER A 232 -25.90 -9.05 4.59
N VAL A 233 -25.12 -7.98 4.76
CA VAL A 233 -23.85 -7.76 4.03
C VAL A 233 -22.64 -8.35 4.75
N GLY A 234 -22.79 -8.87 5.97
CA GLY A 234 -21.74 -9.60 6.67
C GLY A 234 -21.53 -11.02 6.11
N PRO A 235 -20.28 -11.53 6.08
CA PRO A 235 -19.98 -12.87 5.59
C PRO A 235 -20.72 -13.98 6.35
N SER A 236 -21.36 -14.89 5.62
CA SER A 236 -22.15 -16.00 6.16
C SER A 236 -21.34 -17.00 7.00
N PHE A 237 -20.00 -16.96 6.92
CA PHE A 237 -19.11 -17.73 7.78
C PHE A 237 -18.96 -17.16 9.20
N TRP A 238 -19.55 -15.99 9.48
CA TRP A 238 -19.64 -15.43 10.84
C TRP A 238 -20.76 -16.05 11.67
N ASN A 239 -21.74 -16.70 11.05
CA ASN A 239 -22.83 -17.38 11.76
C ASN A 239 -22.33 -18.48 12.72
N ASP A 240 -23.11 -18.78 13.75
CA ASP A 240 -22.89 -19.88 14.70
C ASP A 240 -24.24 -20.50 15.11
N GLU A 241 -24.32 -21.23 16.22
CA GLU A 241 -25.56 -21.86 16.68
C GLU A 241 -26.65 -20.85 17.13
N ASN A 242 -26.27 -19.59 17.42
CA ASN A 242 -27.15 -18.55 17.93
C ASN A 242 -27.37 -17.40 16.91
N HIS A 243 -26.39 -17.15 16.04
CA HIS A 243 -26.42 -16.09 15.03
C HIS A 243 -26.54 -16.69 13.62
N THR A 244 -27.56 -16.27 12.86
CA THR A 244 -27.87 -16.76 11.49
C THR A 244 -28.18 -15.65 10.49
N GLU A 245 -28.01 -14.39 10.93
CA GLU A 245 -28.35 -13.17 10.20
C GLU A 245 -27.33 -12.76 9.13
N PHE A 246 -26.10 -13.30 9.17
CA PHE A 246 -25.05 -13.00 8.19
C PHE A 246 -25.26 -13.81 6.90
N LYS A 247 -25.28 -13.15 5.73
CA LYS A 247 -25.80 -13.77 4.48
C LYS A 247 -24.87 -13.70 3.27
N LEU A 248 -23.81 -12.90 3.30
CA LEU A 248 -22.94 -12.77 2.14
C LEU A 248 -22.05 -14.02 1.97
N PRO A 249 -22.12 -14.77 0.85
CA PRO A 249 -21.15 -15.81 0.57
C PRO A 249 -19.79 -15.19 0.23
N VAL A 250 -18.75 -15.56 0.97
CA VAL A 250 -17.37 -15.06 0.78
C VAL A 250 -16.40 -16.24 0.81
N ASP A 251 -15.56 -16.35 -0.22
CA ASP A 251 -14.58 -17.43 -0.35
C ASP A 251 -13.55 -17.41 0.78
N ARG A 252 -13.21 -18.58 1.32
CA ARG A 252 -12.08 -18.72 2.26
C ARG A 252 -10.75 -18.76 1.48
N PRO A 253 -9.69 -18.09 1.96
CA PRO A 253 -8.38 -18.13 1.30
C PRO A 253 -7.81 -19.56 1.27
N PRO A 254 -7.38 -20.08 0.11
CA PRO A 254 -6.61 -21.32 0.04
C PRO A 254 -5.16 -21.08 0.50
N PRO A 255 -4.47 -22.12 1.04
CA PRO A 255 -3.06 -22.02 1.38
C PRO A 255 -2.19 -21.82 0.11
N VAL A 256 -1.03 -21.17 0.24
CA VAL A 256 -0.14 -20.97 -0.91
C VAL A 256 0.72 -22.22 -1.12
N PRO A 257 0.77 -22.79 -2.34
CA PRO A 257 1.70 -23.86 -2.67
C PRO A 257 3.14 -23.36 -2.52
N ARG A 258 3.86 -23.90 -1.53
CA ARG A 258 5.26 -23.54 -1.28
C ARG A 258 6.11 -23.96 -2.47
N LYS A 259 6.84 -23.00 -3.04
CA LYS A 259 7.95 -23.25 -3.96
C LYS A 259 9.25 -23.22 -3.17
N GLU A 260 10.24 -23.99 -3.60
CA GLU A 260 11.62 -23.72 -3.24
C GLU A 260 12.08 -22.47 -4.02
N ILE A 261 12.61 -21.48 -3.33
CA ILE A 261 13.22 -20.31 -3.97
C ILE A 261 14.58 -20.78 -4.51
N THR A 262 14.70 -20.90 -5.83
CA THR A 262 15.97 -21.21 -6.49
C THR A 262 16.82 -19.95 -6.59
N ASP A 263 18.02 -19.96 -5.99
CA ASP A 263 18.99 -18.86 -6.15
C ASP A 263 19.27 -18.59 -7.64
N SER A 264 19.16 -17.33 -8.06
CA SER A 264 19.51 -16.93 -9.42
C SER A 264 21.03 -17.02 -9.62
N CYS A 265 21.49 -17.79 -10.61
CA CYS A 265 22.91 -17.89 -10.96
C CYS A 265 23.49 -16.64 -11.66
N GLU A 266 22.77 -15.52 -11.64
CA GLU A 266 23.20 -14.28 -12.28
C GLU A 266 24.19 -13.48 -11.40
N LYS A 267 25.12 -12.79 -12.05
CA LYS A 267 26.16 -12.01 -11.36
C LYS A 267 25.58 -10.70 -10.80
N MET A 268 25.17 -10.72 -9.54
CA MET A 268 24.76 -9.52 -8.80
C MET A 268 25.97 -8.64 -8.46
N GLU A 269 25.82 -7.34 -8.66
CA GLU A 269 26.70 -6.30 -8.12
C GLU A 269 26.34 -5.99 -6.66
N LYS A 270 27.18 -5.24 -5.95
CA LYS A 270 26.99 -4.89 -4.53
C LYS A 270 27.08 -3.39 -4.31
N LEU A 271 25.96 -2.79 -3.95
CA LEU A 271 25.83 -1.38 -3.61
C LEU A 271 25.82 -1.20 -2.09
N TYR A 272 26.66 -0.30 -1.58
CA TYR A 272 26.74 0.05 -0.17
C TYR A 272 26.17 1.46 0.09
N VAL A 273 25.06 1.54 0.83
CA VAL A 273 24.41 2.82 1.19
C VAL A 273 24.55 3.04 2.70
N LYS A 274 25.22 4.12 3.11
CA LYS A 274 25.46 4.42 4.54
C LYS A 274 24.16 4.83 5.25
N ALA A 275 24.13 4.67 6.57
CA ALA A 275 23.03 5.15 7.40
C ALA A 275 22.75 6.65 7.15
N GLY A 276 21.48 7.01 6.99
CA GLY A 276 21.06 8.39 6.70
C GLY A 276 21.28 8.85 5.27
N GLN A 277 21.80 8.00 4.36
CA GLN A 277 22.12 8.39 2.98
C GLN A 277 21.20 7.74 1.93
N VAL A 278 21.23 8.30 0.73
CA VAL A 278 20.66 7.74 -0.50
C VAL A 278 21.78 7.45 -1.50
N HIS A 279 21.49 6.64 -2.51
CA HIS A 279 22.33 6.41 -3.67
C HIS A 279 21.49 6.47 -4.94
N TRP A 280 22.09 7.00 -6.00
CA TRP A 280 21.49 7.19 -7.30
C TRP A 280 22.31 6.45 -8.36
N MET A 281 21.64 5.71 -9.24
CA MET A 281 22.21 5.19 -10.48
C MET A 281 21.46 5.82 -11.65
N GLU A 282 22.16 6.51 -12.54
CA GLU A 282 21.55 7.34 -13.58
C GLU A 282 21.81 6.75 -14.98
N TYR A 283 20.77 6.74 -15.82
CA TYR A 283 20.79 6.12 -17.15
C TYR A 283 20.15 7.05 -18.20
N GLU A 284 20.92 7.37 -19.24
CA GLU A 284 20.42 8.08 -20.42
C GLU A 284 19.72 7.11 -21.38
N LEU A 285 18.39 7.22 -21.45
CA LEU A 285 17.53 6.29 -22.19
C LEU A 285 16.73 7.02 -23.27
N GLU A 286 16.54 6.34 -24.40
CA GLU A 286 15.70 6.78 -25.51
C GLU A 286 14.28 6.20 -25.38
N LYS A 287 13.32 6.83 -26.05
CA LYS A 287 11.93 6.34 -26.03
C LYS A 287 11.81 4.91 -26.56
N GLY A 288 11.23 4.03 -25.74
CA GLY A 288 11.06 2.61 -26.04
C GLY A 288 12.25 1.72 -25.67
N ASP A 289 13.34 2.27 -25.15
CA ASP A 289 14.31 1.46 -24.38
C ASP A 289 13.60 0.81 -23.19
N ALA A 290 14.14 -0.28 -22.66
CA ALA A 290 13.67 -0.88 -21.42
C ALA A 290 14.78 -1.00 -20.38
N LEU A 291 14.41 -0.80 -19.12
CA LEU A 291 15.28 -0.97 -17.96
C LEU A 291 14.79 -2.20 -17.21
N ALA A 292 15.52 -3.32 -17.38
CA ALA A 292 15.30 -4.55 -16.65
C ALA A 292 16.14 -4.54 -15.37
N PHE A 293 15.54 -4.89 -14.23
CA PHE A 293 16.24 -4.88 -12.95
C PHE A 293 15.83 -6.07 -12.08
N HIS A 294 16.82 -6.63 -11.39
CA HIS A 294 16.69 -7.66 -10.38
C HIS A 294 17.38 -7.14 -9.10
N VAL A 295 16.64 -7.03 -8.00
CA VAL A 295 17.12 -6.50 -6.71
C VAL A 295 16.86 -7.53 -5.61
N THR A 296 17.93 -8.00 -4.97
CA THR A 296 17.86 -8.96 -3.85
C THR A 296 18.06 -8.25 -2.50
N GLY A 297 17.77 -8.97 -1.41
CA GLY A 297 17.82 -8.43 -0.05
C GLY A 297 19.20 -7.93 0.38
N SER A 298 19.21 -6.90 1.24
CA SER A 298 20.43 -6.35 1.83
C SER A 298 21.07 -7.31 2.85
N ILE A 299 22.36 -7.58 2.70
CA ILE A 299 23.16 -8.26 3.73
C ILE A 299 23.80 -7.20 4.62
N THR A 300 23.36 -7.07 5.88
CA THR A 300 24.03 -6.20 6.86
C THR A 300 25.44 -6.69 7.14
N VAL A 301 26.46 -5.98 6.65
CA VAL A 301 27.88 -6.33 6.83
C VAL A 301 28.38 -5.86 8.20
N GLU A 302 27.81 -6.42 9.26
CA GLU A 302 28.38 -6.35 10.61
C GLU A 302 27.81 -7.49 11.49
N LEU A 303 28.72 -8.28 12.08
CA LEU A 303 28.47 -9.67 12.54
C LEU A 303 27.57 -9.82 13.79
N LEU A 304 27.02 -8.73 14.31
CA LEU A 304 26.21 -8.68 15.54
C LEU A 304 24.98 -7.75 15.45
N SER A 305 24.68 -7.17 14.29
CA SER A 305 23.54 -6.26 14.15
C SER A 305 22.20 -7.01 14.08
N ILE A 306 21.38 -6.90 15.14
CA ILE A 306 19.91 -7.08 15.07
C ILE A 306 19.30 -5.83 14.40
N GLY A 307 19.83 -5.49 13.23
CA GLY A 307 19.59 -4.23 12.52
C GLY A 307 18.50 -4.38 11.47
N ASN A 308 17.58 -3.43 11.42
CA ASN A 308 16.50 -3.42 10.46
C ASN A 308 17.04 -3.06 9.06
N ALA A 309 17.23 -4.06 8.19
CA ALA A 309 17.84 -3.90 6.87
C ALA A 309 16.87 -3.33 5.80
N ASN A 310 15.85 -2.59 6.23
CA ASN A 310 14.84 -1.99 5.38
C ASN A 310 15.43 -0.86 4.54
N PHE A 311 14.88 -0.67 3.35
CA PHE A 311 15.37 0.32 2.40
C PHE A 311 14.25 0.92 1.58
N GLY A 312 14.47 2.15 1.11
CA GLY A 312 13.62 2.77 0.09
C GLY A 312 14.11 2.42 -1.31
N PHE A 313 13.17 2.26 -2.25
CA PHE A 313 13.43 2.01 -3.66
C PHE A 313 12.42 2.77 -4.54
N THR A 314 12.90 3.37 -5.62
CA THR A 314 12.06 3.89 -6.72
C THR A 314 12.85 3.96 -8.02
N ILE A 315 12.16 4.16 -9.14
CA ILE A 315 12.76 4.57 -10.41
C ILE A 315 11.98 5.76 -10.93
N VAL A 316 12.68 6.86 -11.17
CA VAL A 316 12.12 8.18 -11.49
C VAL A 316 12.74 8.74 -12.77
N HIS A 317 11.97 9.58 -13.46
CA HIS A 317 12.44 10.41 -14.57
C HIS A 317 12.84 11.79 -14.01
N GLY A 318 14.09 12.19 -14.24
CA GLY A 318 14.55 13.54 -13.96
C GLY A 318 14.35 14.43 -15.18
N ASP A 319 13.48 15.43 -15.07
CA ASP A 319 13.36 16.49 -16.10
C ASP A 319 14.49 17.54 -15.96
N ASN A 320 15.25 17.50 -14.86
CA ASN A 320 16.45 18.27 -14.57
C ASN A 320 17.54 17.35 -13.97
N GLU A 321 18.78 17.48 -14.42
CA GLU A 321 19.93 16.74 -13.87
C GLU A 321 20.16 17.05 -12.38
N GLU A 322 19.96 18.31 -11.96
CA GLU A 322 20.23 18.79 -10.59
C GLU A 322 19.19 18.38 -9.53
N GLU A 323 18.05 17.78 -9.92
CA GLU A 323 17.02 17.39 -8.95
C GLU A 323 17.46 16.16 -8.12
N ASP A 324 17.23 16.21 -6.80
CA ASP A 324 17.61 15.18 -5.82
C ASP A 324 16.47 14.72 -4.88
N ASP A 325 15.27 15.31 -4.96
CA ASP A 325 14.08 14.84 -4.22
C ASP A 325 13.29 13.78 -5.01
N ALA A 326 13.53 12.52 -4.69
CA ALA A 326 12.81 11.37 -5.24
C ALA A 326 11.27 11.42 -5.04
N PHE A 327 10.77 12.24 -4.12
CA PHE A 327 9.34 12.41 -3.87
C PHE A 327 8.70 13.47 -4.78
N ALA A 328 9.50 14.40 -5.32
CA ALA A 328 9.08 15.47 -6.24
C ALA A 328 9.22 15.10 -7.73
N MET A 329 10.13 14.17 -8.05
CA MET A 329 10.32 13.66 -9.42
C MET A 329 9.15 12.79 -9.92
N ARG A 330 9.01 12.70 -11.24
CA ARG A 330 8.05 11.79 -11.89
C ARG A 330 8.46 10.32 -11.69
N GLN A 331 7.69 9.59 -10.91
CA GLN A 331 7.85 8.15 -10.73
C GLN A 331 7.49 7.40 -12.02
N VAL A 332 8.35 6.50 -12.47
CA VAL A 332 8.06 5.52 -13.52
C VAL A 332 7.94 4.10 -12.96
N TYR A 333 8.51 3.87 -11.77
CA TYR A 333 8.18 2.74 -10.89
C TYR A 333 7.79 3.31 -9.51
N PRO A 334 6.84 2.72 -8.75
CA PRO A 334 6.37 3.29 -7.49
C PRO A 334 7.49 3.49 -6.45
N LEU A 335 7.41 4.59 -5.70
CA LEU A 335 8.28 4.84 -4.57
C LEU A 335 7.82 4.06 -3.33
N PHE A 336 8.57 3.03 -2.97
CA PHE A 336 8.42 2.35 -1.70
C PHE A 336 9.45 2.91 -0.73
N SER A 337 9.02 3.72 0.25
CA SER A 337 9.94 4.44 1.14
C SER A 337 10.54 3.58 2.27
N TRP A 338 10.04 2.34 2.46
CA TRP A 338 10.39 1.48 3.60
C TRP A 338 10.08 -0.01 3.36
N MET A 339 10.69 -0.63 2.34
CA MET A 339 10.53 -2.06 2.09
C MET A 339 11.23 -2.92 3.15
N PRO A 340 10.68 -4.08 3.53
CA PRO A 340 11.31 -5.01 4.47
C PRO A 340 12.59 -5.60 3.87
N GLY A 341 13.68 -5.65 4.65
CA GLY A 341 14.94 -6.25 4.24
C GLY A 341 15.54 -7.21 5.28
N PRO A 342 16.28 -8.26 4.86
CA PRO A 342 16.46 -8.70 3.48
C PRO A 342 15.17 -9.22 2.83
N LEU A 343 15.02 -8.96 1.53
CA LEU A 343 13.98 -9.57 0.70
C LEU A 343 14.18 -11.10 0.66
N LYS A 344 13.12 -11.87 0.97
CA LYS A 344 13.09 -13.33 0.76
C LYS A 344 13.04 -13.67 -0.73
N VAL A 345 12.09 -13.05 -1.43
CA VAL A 345 11.90 -13.15 -2.88
C VAL A 345 12.42 -11.84 -3.51
N PRO A 346 13.36 -11.89 -4.45
CA PRO A 346 13.86 -10.70 -5.16
C PRO A 346 12.75 -9.89 -5.84
N ILE A 347 12.97 -8.60 -6.03
CA ILE A 347 12.16 -7.79 -6.95
C ILE A 347 12.79 -7.94 -8.34
N GLU A 348 12.06 -8.53 -9.28
CA GLU A 348 12.43 -8.63 -10.69
C GLU A 348 11.31 -8.02 -11.53
N ASP A 349 11.63 -7.00 -12.33
CA ASP A 349 10.67 -6.29 -13.18
C ASP A 349 11.38 -5.64 -14.39
N THR A 350 10.64 -5.11 -15.34
CA THR A 350 11.17 -4.39 -16.51
C THR A 350 10.25 -3.26 -16.92
N ILE A 351 10.71 -2.02 -16.79
CA ILE A 351 9.97 -0.84 -17.24
C ILE A 351 10.38 -0.45 -18.67
N VAL A 352 9.40 -0.09 -19.51
CA VAL A 352 9.63 0.49 -20.84
C VAL A 352 9.57 2.01 -20.74
N VAL A 353 10.55 2.68 -21.35
CA VAL A 353 10.81 4.13 -21.27
C VAL A 353 9.80 4.91 -22.12
N PRO A 354 8.90 5.73 -21.52
CA PRO A 354 7.85 6.44 -22.27
C PRO A 354 8.38 7.65 -23.07
N SER A 355 9.50 8.23 -22.63
CA SER A 355 10.11 9.45 -23.17
C SER A 355 11.62 9.42 -22.98
N LYS A 356 12.37 10.02 -23.92
CA LYS A 356 13.81 10.25 -23.78
C LYS A 356 14.09 11.11 -22.55
N GLY A 357 15.13 10.76 -21.78
CA GLY A 357 15.64 11.57 -20.68
C GLY A 357 16.47 10.76 -19.69
N THR A 358 16.79 11.38 -18.55
CA THR A 358 17.58 10.79 -17.46
C THR A 358 16.69 9.96 -16.54
N TYR A 359 16.97 8.66 -16.46
CA TYR A 359 16.28 7.75 -15.54
C TYR A 359 17.15 7.45 -14.33
N LYS A 360 16.70 7.86 -13.14
CA LYS A 360 17.43 7.69 -11.89
C LYS A 360 16.80 6.55 -11.06
N LEU A 361 17.58 5.51 -10.76
CA LEU A 361 17.21 4.49 -9.79
C LEU A 361 17.65 4.97 -8.41
N TRP A 362 16.72 4.97 -7.46
CA TRP A 362 16.94 5.45 -6.09
C TRP A 362 17.04 4.28 -5.12
N PHE A 363 18.10 4.27 -4.31
CA PHE A 363 18.22 3.37 -3.17
C PHE A 363 18.42 4.20 -1.90
N SER A 364 17.59 3.95 -0.87
CA SER A 364 17.54 4.81 0.32
C SER A 364 17.80 4.02 1.60
N ASN A 365 18.79 4.45 2.37
CA ASN A 365 19.03 4.03 3.75
C ASN A 365 18.79 5.21 4.73
N SER A 366 17.97 6.18 4.31
CA SER A 366 17.73 7.48 4.96
C SER A 366 17.20 7.41 6.39
N ARG A 367 16.45 6.34 6.74
CA ARG A 367 15.92 6.14 8.09
C ARG A 367 16.78 5.23 8.98
N ALA A 368 17.93 4.75 8.51
CA ALA A 368 18.88 4.01 9.35
C ALA A 368 19.79 4.94 10.16
N TRP A 369 20.25 4.44 11.31
CA TRP A 369 20.74 5.25 12.43
C TRP A 369 22.16 4.83 12.92
N TRP A 370 22.66 3.66 12.50
CA TRP A 370 24.09 3.28 12.49
C TRP A 370 24.44 2.37 11.30
N SER A 371 23.61 1.36 11.04
CA SER A 371 23.88 0.30 10.07
C SER A 371 23.92 0.79 8.61
N SER A 372 25.05 0.53 7.93
CA SER A 372 25.10 0.60 6.47
C SER A 372 24.36 -0.59 5.84
N LEU A 373 23.73 -0.33 4.71
CA LEU A 373 22.94 -1.27 3.91
C LEU A 373 23.81 -1.77 2.74
N ALA A 374 23.77 -3.07 2.43
CA ALA A 374 24.52 -3.63 1.29
C ALA A 374 23.56 -4.38 0.35
N ILE A 375 22.98 -3.64 -0.59
CA ILE A 375 22.02 -4.15 -1.58
C ILE A 375 22.78 -4.96 -2.64
N GLN A 376 22.19 -6.08 -3.08
CA GLN A 376 22.62 -6.79 -4.27
C GLN A 376 21.65 -6.53 -5.41
N HIS A 377 22.17 -6.21 -6.60
CA HIS A 377 21.36 -5.86 -7.76
C HIS A 377 22.01 -6.27 -9.07
N ASN A 378 21.20 -6.44 -10.11
CA ASN A 378 21.63 -6.44 -11.51
C ASN A 378 20.66 -5.56 -12.29
N VAL A 379 21.18 -4.63 -13.10
CA VAL A 379 20.39 -3.66 -13.85
C VAL A 379 20.90 -3.64 -15.29
N ARG A 380 19.99 -3.76 -16.27
CA ARG A 380 20.30 -3.87 -17.70
C ARG A 380 19.46 -2.89 -18.50
N VAL A 381 20.12 -2.14 -19.36
CA VAL A 381 19.46 -1.37 -20.42
C VAL A 381 19.31 -2.26 -21.65
N ILE A 382 18.07 -2.53 -22.03
CA ILE A 382 17.69 -3.22 -23.26
C ILE A 382 17.35 -2.11 -24.26
N LYS A 383 18.26 -1.84 -25.20
CA LYS A 383 18.03 -0.80 -26.22
C LYS A 383 16.96 -1.24 -27.23
N ASN A 384 16.12 -0.30 -27.62
CA ASN A 384 15.01 -0.54 -28.55
C ASN A 384 15.53 -0.96 -29.94
N GLN A 385 15.22 -2.19 -30.38
CA GLN A 385 15.60 -2.69 -31.71
C GLN A 385 14.58 -2.34 -32.79
N LEU A 386 14.19 -1.07 -32.87
CA LEU A 386 13.61 -0.52 -34.10
C LEU A 386 14.77 -0.18 -35.05
N THR A 387 14.93 -1.00 -36.08
CA THR A 387 15.81 -0.74 -37.22
C THR A 387 15.36 0.49 -38.00
N ASP A 388 16.33 1.21 -38.59
CA ASP A 388 16.13 2.38 -39.47
C ASP A 388 15.14 2.15 -40.64
#